data_AF-A0A7C5IJG2-F1
#
_entry.id   AF-A0A7C5IJG2-F1
#
_cell.length_a   1.000
_cell.length_b   1.000
_cell.length_c   1.000
_cell.angle_alpha   90.00
_cell.angle_beta   90.00
_cell.angle_gamma   90.00
#
_symmetry.space_group_name_H-M   'P 1'
#
loop_
_entity.id
_entity.type
_entity.pdbx_description
1 polymer ?
#
loop_
_entity_poly.entity_id
_entity_poly.type
_entity_poly.pdbx_seq_one_letter_code
_entity_poly.pdbx_strand_id
1 'polypeptide(L)'
;MSVFAKGDLVTGAHTVDFETELHVPAQTVVVSLFILGAAMTIMALLLSLDIKFAFFAVLLYGLAGLVWGLDQSHPRLAHWSTVIGLTILVALADTWLAVPGALAMLAIPVAVGAAVIGPGGAVVAGAGASVLLAALARRAGAGIDLAVAGVPLALIWATVGIQAAIYEREAYLAGWSWQQ
;
A
#
# COMPACT_ATOMS: atom_id res chain seq x y z
N MET A 1 -48.73 -44.39 9.79
CA MET A 1 -47.91 -43.70 10.82
C MET A 1 -46.48 -43.68 10.31
N SER A 2 -46.05 -42.80 9.39
CA SER A 2 -45.94 -41.32 9.43
C SER A 2 -44.95 -40.81 10.49
N VAL A 3 -43.67 -40.70 10.14
CA VAL A 3 -42.85 -39.49 10.38
C VAL A 3 -41.80 -39.44 9.26
N PHE A 4 -42.04 -38.59 8.28
CA PHE A 4 -41.08 -38.24 7.22
C PHE A 4 -39.99 -37.35 7.82
N ALA A 5 -38.73 -37.72 7.62
CA ALA A 5 -37.56 -36.94 7.97
C ALA A 5 -37.58 -35.61 7.22
N LYS A 6 -37.59 -34.52 7.98
CA LYS A 6 -37.52 -33.14 7.51
C LYS A 6 -36.08 -32.90 7.04
N GLY A 7 -35.90 -32.81 5.72
CA GLY A 7 -34.65 -32.43 5.11
C GLY A 7 -34.36 -30.96 5.41
N ASP A 8 -33.38 -30.71 6.28
CA ASP A 8 -32.76 -29.41 6.43
C ASP A 8 -31.85 -29.19 5.21
N LEU A 9 -32.46 -28.70 4.14
CA LEU A 9 -31.75 -28.15 2.99
C LEU A 9 -30.99 -26.93 3.48
N VAL A 10 -29.70 -27.14 3.72
CA VAL A 10 -28.67 -26.12 3.96
C VAL A 10 -28.70 -25.14 2.79
N THR A 11 -29.60 -24.17 2.86
CA THR A 11 -29.64 -22.95 2.07
C THR A 11 -28.74 -21.94 2.77
N GLY A 12 -27.50 -22.34 3.03
CA GLY A 12 -26.42 -21.42 3.33
C GLY A 12 -26.03 -20.76 2.02
N ALA A 13 -26.83 -19.78 1.58
CA ALA A 13 -26.39 -18.85 0.56
C ALA A 13 -25.19 -18.10 1.16
N HIS A 14 -24.00 -18.65 0.94
CA HIS A 14 -22.76 -17.92 1.11
C HIS A 14 -22.83 -16.79 0.10
N THR A 15 -23.33 -15.63 0.54
CA THR A 15 -23.12 -14.37 -0.15
C THR A 15 -21.62 -14.17 -0.15
N VAL A 16 -20.97 -14.61 -1.23
CA VAL A 16 -19.56 -14.38 -1.48
C VAL A 16 -19.42 -12.87 -1.51
N ASP A 17 -18.90 -12.33 -0.43
CA ASP A 17 -18.72 -10.90 -0.27
C ASP A 17 -17.50 -10.53 -1.12
N PHE A 18 -17.74 -10.28 -2.41
CA PHE A 18 -16.71 -9.95 -3.40
C PHE A 18 -15.85 -8.76 -2.97
N GLU A 19 -16.39 -7.86 -2.13
CA GLU A 19 -15.60 -6.80 -1.51
C GLU A 19 -14.48 -7.38 -0.65
N THR A 20 -14.70 -8.50 0.04
CA THR A 20 -13.67 -9.17 0.85
C THR A 20 -12.64 -9.90 0.00
N GLU A 21 -13.01 -10.33 -1.22
CA GLU A 21 -12.14 -11.10 -2.10
C GLU A 21 -11.14 -10.23 -2.90
N LEU A 22 -11.41 -8.94 -3.05
CA LEU A 22 -10.53 -8.00 -3.77
C LEU A 22 -9.46 -7.34 -2.88
N HIS A 23 -9.60 -7.40 -1.56
CA HIS A 23 -8.61 -6.78 -0.66
C HIS A 23 -7.37 -7.65 -0.56
N VAL A 24 -6.21 -7.06 -0.83
CA VAL A 24 -4.92 -7.73 -0.61
C VAL A 24 -4.77 -7.98 0.89
N PRO A 25 -4.58 -9.24 1.35
CA PRO A 25 -4.45 -9.51 2.77
C PRO A 25 -3.21 -8.80 3.31
N ALA A 26 -3.31 -8.20 4.50
CA ALA A 26 -2.20 -7.49 5.15
C ALA A 26 -0.93 -8.36 5.26
N GLN A 27 -1.11 -9.68 5.37
CA GLN A 27 -0.04 -10.68 5.35
C GLN A 27 0.85 -10.57 4.11
N THR A 28 0.30 -10.31 2.92
CA THR A 28 1.09 -10.14 1.68
C THR A 28 2.01 -8.92 1.78
N VAL A 29 1.51 -7.84 2.39
CA VAL A 29 2.33 -6.63 2.60
C VAL A 29 3.42 -6.88 3.62
N VAL A 30 3.11 -7.56 4.72
CA VAL A 30 4.09 -7.95 5.74
C VAL A 30 5.21 -8.81 5.12
N VAL A 31 4.85 -9.85 4.37
CA VAL A 31 5.82 -10.73 3.70
C VAL A 31 6.69 -9.92 2.71
N SER A 32 6.08 -9.01 1.95
CA SER A 32 6.80 -8.15 1.01
C SER A 32 7.80 -7.22 1.72
N LEU A 33 7.42 -6.63 2.85
CA LEU A 33 8.31 -5.82 3.70
C LEU A 33 9.47 -6.65 4.27
N PHE A 34 9.20 -7.87 4.72
CA PHE A 34 10.24 -8.80 5.19
C PHE A 34 11.23 -9.16 4.09
N ILE A 35 10.73 -9.50 2.89
CA ILE A 35 11.58 -9.82 1.74
C ILE A 35 12.45 -8.61 1.37
N LEU A 36 11.87 -7.41 1.34
CA LEU A 36 12.61 -6.19 1.02
C LEU A 36 13.68 -5.87 2.08
N GLY A 37 13.34 -6.00 3.37
CA GLY A 37 14.29 -5.85 4.47
C GLY A 37 15.42 -6.86 4.42
N ALA A 38 15.11 -8.12 4.07
CA ALA A 38 16.09 -9.18 3.91
C ALA A 38 17.02 -8.91 2.72
N ALA A 39 16.46 -8.53 1.57
CA ALA A 39 17.23 -8.17 0.40
C ALA A 39 18.18 -6.99 0.70
N MET A 40 17.71 -5.95 1.40
CA MET A 40 18.56 -4.83 1.81
C MET A 40 19.67 -5.26 2.78
N THR A 41 19.38 -6.14 3.74
CA THR A 41 20.38 -6.65 4.69
C THR A 41 21.46 -7.44 3.97
N ILE A 42 21.06 -8.34 3.05
CA ILE A 42 21.97 -9.14 2.23
C ILE A 42 22.83 -8.24 1.35
N MET A 43 22.23 -7.25 0.69
CA MET A 43 22.94 -6.31 -0.17
C MET A 43 23.93 -5.45 0.63
N ALA A 44 23.54 -5.00 1.83
CA ALA A 44 24.43 -4.27 2.73
C ALA A 44 25.64 -5.10 3.15
N LEU A 45 25.45 -6.39 3.41
CA LEU A 45 26.53 -7.31 3.75
C LEU A 45 27.45 -7.59 2.55
N LEU A 46 26.88 -7.89 1.38
CA LEU A 46 27.62 -8.23 0.16
C LEU A 46 28.45 -7.07 -0.38
N LEU A 47 27.88 -5.87 -0.37
CA LEU A 47 28.51 -4.67 -0.93
C LEU A 47 29.23 -3.83 0.12
N SER A 48 29.28 -4.29 1.38
CA SER A 48 29.85 -3.52 2.52
C SER A 48 29.28 -2.09 2.58
N LEU A 49 27.96 -1.95 2.41
CA LEU A 49 27.30 -0.65 2.41
C LEU A 49 27.33 -0.01 3.80
N ASP A 50 27.11 1.31 3.82
CA ASP A 50 27.03 2.12 5.04
C ASP A 50 25.97 1.57 6.03
N ILE A 51 26.20 1.78 7.33
CA ILE A 51 25.32 1.38 8.44
C ILE A 51 23.89 1.89 8.26
N LYS A 52 23.72 2.97 7.50
CA LYS A 52 22.41 3.53 7.11
C LYS A 52 21.50 2.49 6.43
N PHE A 53 22.05 1.62 5.58
CA PHE A 53 21.27 0.57 4.92
C PHE A 53 20.78 -0.49 5.91
N ALA A 54 21.63 -0.88 6.87
CA ALA A 54 21.24 -1.80 7.93
C ALA A 54 20.15 -1.19 8.83
N PHE A 55 20.26 0.09 9.17
CA PHE A 55 19.22 0.79 9.93
C PHE A 55 17.89 0.84 9.16
N PHE A 56 17.94 1.10 7.84
CA PHE A 56 16.75 1.10 7.00
C PHE A 56 16.08 -0.28 6.93
N ALA A 57 16.87 -1.37 6.83
CA ALA A 57 16.35 -2.73 6.91
C ALA A 57 15.67 -3.00 8.27
N VAL A 58 16.24 -2.55 9.38
CA VAL A 58 15.61 -2.63 10.71
C VAL A 58 14.28 -1.89 10.75
N LEU A 59 14.18 -0.71 10.13
CA LEU A 59 12.91 0.02 10.05
C LEU A 59 11.86 -0.74 9.22
N LEU A 60 12.25 -1.39 8.12
CA LEU A 60 11.36 -2.24 7.33
C LEU A 60 10.81 -3.41 8.16
N TYR A 61 11.67 -4.10 8.91
CA TYR A 61 11.23 -5.17 9.82
C TYR A 61 10.36 -4.64 10.97
N GLY A 62 10.71 -3.48 11.52
CA GLY A 62 9.92 -2.82 12.56
C GLY A 62 8.52 -2.46 12.07
N LEU A 63 8.42 -1.92 10.85
CA LEU A 63 7.13 -1.66 10.22
C LEU A 63 6.35 -2.95 9.99
N ALA A 64 6.99 -4.00 9.46
CA ALA A 64 6.36 -5.29 9.23
C ALA A 64 5.79 -5.89 10.53
N GLY A 65 6.56 -5.84 11.62
CA GLY A 65 6.11 -6.28 12.95
C GLY A 65 4.97 -5.41 13.51
N LEU A 66 5.03 -4.10 13.30
CA LEU A 66 3.97 -3.17 13.71
C LEU A 66 2.67 -3.44 12.95
N VAL A 67 2.74 -3.61 11.63
CA VAL A 67 1.57 -3.93 10.80
C VAL A 67 0.98 -5.26 11.22
N TRP A 68 1.80 -6.29 11.43
CA TRP A 68 1.35 -7.60 11.89
C TRP A 68 0.65 -7.54 13.25
N GLY A 69 1.21 -6.82 14.22
CA GLY A 69 0.60 -6.66 15.54
C GLY A 69 -0.70 -5.86 15.52
N LEU A 70 -0.78 -4.83 14.67
CA LEU A 70 -2.01 -4.06 14.47
C LEU A 70 -3.06 -4.86 13.71
N ASP A 71 -2.68 -5.71 12.77
CA ASP A 71 -3.61 -6.51 11.97
C ASP A 71 -4.43 -7.47 12.87
N GLN A 72 -3.78 -8.06 13.88
CA GLN A 72 -4.46 -8.96 14.83
C GLN A 72 -5.46 -8.25 15.75
N SER A 73 -5.24 -6.98 16.08
CA SER A 73 -6.04 -6.25 17.06
C SER A 73 -7.02 -5.26 16.43
N HIS A 74 -6.60 -4.58 15.37
CA HIS A 74 -7.31 -3.48 14.71
C HIS A 74 -6.97 -3.42 13.21
N PRO A 75 -7.58 -4.28 12.36
CA PRO A 75 -7.25 -4.39 10.93
C PRO A 75 -7.30 -3.05 10.18
N ARG A 76 -8.30 -2.20 10.48
CA ARG A 76 -8.42 -0.86 9.88
C ARG A 76 -7.21 0.03 10.21
N LEU A 77 -6.69 -0.02 11.44
CA LEU A 77 -5.50 0.75 11.82
C LEU A 77 -4.25 0.18 11.18
N ALA A 78 -4.16 -1.14 11.00
CA ALA A 78 -3.06 -1.79 10.30
C ALA A 78 -2.90 -1.25 8.87
N HIS A 79 -4.00 -1.13 8.13
CA HIS A 79 -3.99 -0.61 6.75
C HIS A 79 -3.47 0.83 6.68
N TRP A 80 -3.98 1.73 7.54
CA TRP A 80 -3.50 3.10 7.60
C TRP A 80 -2.04 3.19 8.05
N SER A 81 -1.63 2.39 9.03
CA SER A 81 -0.26 2.34 9.51
C SER A 81 0.72 1.90 8.41
N THR A 82 0.28 0.99 7.54
CA THR A 82 1.06 0.50 6.40
C THR A 82 1.33 1.63 5.41
N VAL A 83 0.29 2.36 5.00
CA VAL A 83 0.40 3.46 4.05
C VAL A 83 1.26 4.59 4.62
N ILE A 84 1.02 4.98 5.88
CA ILE A 84 1.79 6.04 6.56
C ILE A 84 3.24 5.61 6.72
N GLY A 85 3.48 4.38 7.20
CA GLY A 85 4.82 3.84 7.40
C GLY A 85 5.62 3.75 6.10
N LEU A 86 5.04 3.24 5.02
CA LEU A 86 5.66 3.21 3.70
C LEU A 86 5.99 4.62 3.20
N THR A 87 5.07 5.57 3.36
CA THR A 87 5.29 6.96 2.95
C THR A 87 6.47 7.58 3.71
N ILE A 88 6.54 7.36 5.03
CA ILE A 88 7.66 7.82 5.87
C ILE A 88 8.97 7.15 5.44
N LEU A 89 8.96 5.84 5.18
CA LEU A 89 10.15 5.11 4.74
C LEU A 89 10.69 5.62 3.40
N VAL A 90 9.82 5.88 2.43
CA VAL A 90 10.25 6.44 1.13
C VAL A 90 10.86 7.84 1.31
N ALA A 91 10.26 8.68 2.15
CA ALA A 91 10.80 10.01 2.46
C ALA A 91 12.16 9.92 3.20
N LEU A 92 12.28 8.95 4.09
CA LEU A 92 13.52 8.69 4.80
C LEU A 92 14.60 8.15 3.85
N ALA A 93 14.23 7.31 2.88
CA ALA A 93 15.16 6.80 1.88
C ALA A 93 15.74 7.95 1.02
N ASP A 94 14.89 8.87 0.59
CA ASP A 94 15.32 10.07 -0.15
C ASP A 94 16.30 10.91 0.67
N THR A 95 15.95 11.21 1.92
CA THR A 95 16.75 12.10 2.77
C THR A 95 18.01 11.47 3.37
N TRP A 96 18.00 10.17 3.70
CA TRP A 96 19.12 9.50 4.36
C TRP A 96 20.04 8.73 3.42
N LEU A 97 19.47 8.03 2.44
CA LEU A 97 20.22 7.21 1.50
C LEU A 97 20.59 7.98 0.23
N ALA A 98 20.00 9.17 0.02
CA ALA A 98 20.23 10.03 -1.14
C ALA A 98 20.09 9.27 -2.47
N VAL A 99 19.15 8.31 -2.53
CA VAL A 99 18.93 7.47 -3.71
C VAL A 99 18.20 8.30 -4.77
N PRO A 100 18.80 8.53 -5.95
CA PRO A 100 18.14 9.24 -7.03
C PRO A 100 16.84 8.52 -7.41
N GLY A 101 15.73 9.25 -7.43
CA GLY A 101 14.42 8.69 -7.78
C GLY A 101 13.67 8.02 -6.64
N ALA A 102 14.17 8.05 -5.40
CA ALA A 102 13.43 7.55 -4.23
C ALA A 102 12.03 8.18 -4.13
N LEU A 103 11.89 9.47 -4.43
CA LEU A 103 10.59 10.15 -4.43
C LEU A 103 9.58 9.55 -5.43
N ALA A 104 10.03 8.99 -6.55
CA ALA A 104 9.12 8.31 -7.49
C ALA A 104 8.47 7.07 -6.87
N MET A 105 9.11 6.47 -5.86
CA MET A 105 8.53 5.36 -5.09
C MET A 105 7.36 5.79 -4.20
N LEU A 106 7.04 7.08 -4.08
CA LEU A 106 5.81 7.53 -3.42
C LEU A 106 4.54 7.07 -4.13
N ALA A 107 4.62 6.63 -5.39
CA ALA A 107 3.51 5.95 -6.05
C ALA A 107 3.16 4.60 -5.40
N ILE A 108 4.13 3.93 -4.74
CA ILE A 108 3.93 2.64 -4.07
C ILE A 108 2.95 2.74 -2.89
N PRO A 109 3.14 3.61 -1.88
CA PRO A 109 2.18 3.74 -0.78
C PRO A 109 0.79 4.16 -1.26
N VAL A 110 0.69 4.88 -2.39
CA VAL A 110 -0.60 5.24 -3.02
C VAL A 110 -1.28 4.02 -3.62
N ALA A 111 -0.55 3.20 -4.38
CA ALA A 111 -1.06 1.94 -4.91
C ALA A 111 -1.44 0.95 -3.79
N VAL A 112 -0.62 0.86 -2.75
CA VAL A 112 -0.92 0.03 -1.56
C VAL A 112 -2.17 0.56 -0.85
N GLY A 113 -2.30 1.88 -0.68
CA GLY A 113 -3.48 2.51 -0.12
C GLY A 113 -4.75 2.19 -0.91
N ALA A 114 -4.67 2.18 -2.25
CA ALA A 114 -5.75 1.72 -3.10
C ALA A 114 -6.11 0.24 -2.80
N ALA A 115 -5.11 -0.64 -2.80
CA ALA A 115 -5.31 -2.07 -2.66
C ALA A 115 -5.85 -2.50 -1.28
N VAL A 116 -5.48 -1.80 -0.20
CA VAL A 116 -5.83 -2.20 1.18
C VAL A 116 -6.99 -1.40 1.79
N ILE A 117 -7.25 -0.19 1.33
CA ILE A 117 -8.31 0.70 1.87
C ILE A 117 -9.39 0.98 0.80
N GLY A 118 -9.12 0.67 -0.46
CA GLY A 118 -9.99 0.97 -1.59
C GLY A 118 -9.69 2.35 -2.22
N PRO A 119 -10.56 2.84 -3.12
CA PRO A 119 -10.32 4.07 -3.90
C PRO A 119 -10.13 5.31 -3.02
N GLY A 120 -10.84 5.40 -1.89
CA GLY A 120 -10.66 6.50 -0.93
C GLY A 120 -9.26 6.52 -0.31
N GLY A 121 -8.67 5.35 -0.06
CA GLY A 121 -7.30 5.22 0.44
C GLY A 121 -6.27 5.73 -0.54
N ALA A 122 -6.46 5.45 -1.83
CA ALA A 122 -5.60 5.94 -2.91
C ALA A 122 -5.57 7.48 -2.95
N VAL A 123 -6.73 8.12 -2.86
CA VAL A 123 -6.85 9.58 -2.89
C VAL A 123 -6.19 10.22 -1.67
N VAL A 124 -6.45 9.69 -0.46
CA VAL A 124 -5.85 10.20 0.78
C VAL A 124 -4.33 10.02 0.76
N ALA A 125 -3.85 8.84 0.35
CA ALA A 125 -2.42 8.57 0.21
C ALA A 125 -1.78 9.49 -0.83
N GLY A 126 -2.43 9.70 -1.99
CA GLY A 126 -1.94 10.57 -3.06
C GLY A 126 -1.87 12.03 -2.64
N ALA A 127 -2.90 12.52 -1.94
CA ALA A 127 -2.90 13.87 -1.36
C ALA A 127 -1.80 14.03 -0.31
N GLY A 128 -1.65 13.05 0.60
CA GLY A 128 -0.59 13.05 1.62
C GLY A 128 0.80 13.03 1.01
N ALA A 129 1.04 12.17 0.01
CA ALA A 129 2.30 12.10 -0.73
C ALA A 129 2.59 13.41 -1.49
N SER A 130 1.57 14.05 -2.07
CA SER A 130 1.71 15.35 -2.73
C SER A 130 2.10 16.47 -1.75
N VAL A 131 1.46 16.51 -0.57
CA VAL A 131 1.79 17.48 0.49
C VAL A 131 3.21 17.25 1.00
N LEU A 132 3.59 16.00 1.24
CA LEU A 132 4.93 15.63 1.67
C LEU A 132 5.97 16.03 0.61
N LEU A 133 5.71 15.73 -0.67
CA LEU A 133 6.58 16.11 -1.77
C LEU A 133 6.73 17.63 -1.87
N ALA A 134 5.64 18.39 -1.71
CA ALA A 134 5.70 19.84 -1.65
C ALA A 134 6.50 20.36 -0.44
N ALA A 135 6.38 19.70 0.73
CA ALA A 135 7.12 20.06 1.93
C ALA A 135 8.63 19.79 1.80
N LEU A 136 8.99 18.61 1.27
CA LEU A 136 10.38 18.27 0.94
C LEU A 136 10.91 19.24 -0.13
N ALA A 137 10.08 19.58 -1.11
CA ALA A 137 10.48 20.49 -2.16
C ALA A 137 10.81 21.89 -1.61
N ARG A 138 9.98 22.40 -0.71
CA ARG A 138 10.25 23.67 -0.03
C ARG A 138 11.52 23.63 0.82
N ARG A 139 11.86 22.48 1.41
CA ARG A 139 13.06 22.32 2.23
C ARG A 139 14.35 22.31 1.41
N ALA A 140 14.35 21.76 0.20
CA ALA A 140 15.54 21.75 -0.66
C ALA A 140 15.83 23.12 -1.31
N GLY A 141 14.94 24.11 -1.18
CA GLY A 141 15.12 25.48 -1.65
C GLY A 141 14.63 25.73 -3.07
N ALA A 142 14.73 26.97 -3.55
CA ALA A 142 14.18 27.44 -4.83
C ALA A 142 14.85 26.84 -6.10
N GLY A 143 15.78 25.89 -5.93
CA GLY A 143 16.54 25.26 -7.02
C GLY A 143 16.04 23.86 -7.40
N ILE A 144 14.87 23.43 -6.93
CA ILE A 144 14.37 22.11 -7.31
C ILE A 144 13.98 22.11 -8.77
N ASP A 145 14.68 21.27 -9.51
CA ASP A 145 14.32 20.91 -10.86
C ASP A 145 12.88 20.40 -10.88
N LEU A 146 12.05 21.02 -11.71
CA LEU A 146 10.67 20.64 -11.93
C LEU A 146 10.55 19.15 -12.28
N ALA A 147 11.58 18.55 -12.87
CA ALA A 147 11.63 17.11 -13.12
C ALA A 147 11.63 16.28 -11.83
N VAL A 148 12.33 16.71 -10.77
CA VAL A 148 12.46 15.98 -9.50
C VAL A 148 11.15 15.93 -8.74
N ALA A 149 10.37 17.01 -8.78
CA ALA A 149 9.06 17.08 -8.11
C ALA A 149 7.90 16.64 -9.03
N GLY A 150 7.96 17.01 -10.31
CA GLY A 150 6.90 16.80 -11.28
C GLY A 150 6.74 15.34 -11.70
N VAL A 151 7.83 14.60 -11.87
CA VAL A 151 7.76 13.18 -12.25
C VAL A 151 7.07 12.34 -11.16
N PRO A 152 7.47 12.39 -9.88
CA PRO A 152 6.77 11.65 -8.83
C PRO A 152 5.31 12.10 -8.67
N LEU A 153 5.03 13.40 -8.79
CA LEU A 153 3.67 13.92 -8.69
C LEU A 153 2.78 13.37 -9.82
N ALA A 154 3.28 13.37 -11.05
CA ALA A 154 2.58 12.78 -12.19
C ALA A 154 2.35 11.28 -11.98
N LEU A 155 3.34 10.54 -11.46
CA LEU A 155 3.20 9.11 -11.15
C LEU A 155 2.16 8.85 -10.05
N ILE A 156 2.14 9.67 -8.99
CA ILE A 156 1.15 9.58 -7.91
C ILE A 156 -0.26 9.72 -8.49
N TRP A 157 -0.53 10.78 -9.26
CA TRP A 157 -1.86 11.03 -9.81
C TRP A 157 -2.23 10.06 -10.93
N ALA A 158 -1.26 9.61 -11.74
CA ALA A 158 -1.49 8.54 -12.70
C ALA A 158 -1.90 7.24 -12.00
N THR A 159 -1.26 6.90 -10.88
CA THR A 159 -1.62 5.72 -10.08
C THR A 159 -3.04 5.85 -9.53
N VAL A 160 -3.41 7.01 -8.98
CA VAL A 160 -4.79 7.27 -8.53
C VAL A 160 -5.79 7.13 -9.69
N GLY A 161 -5.48 7.71 -10.85
CA GLY A 161 -6.35 7.65 -12.03
C GLY A 161 -6.53 6.24 -12.59
N ILE A 162 -5.45 5.45 -12.66
CA ILE A 162 -5.50 4.04 -13.08
C ILE A 162 -6.39 3.24 -12.13
N GLN A 163 -6.21 3.41 -10.82
CA GLN A 163 -7.02 2.71 -9.82
C GLN A 163 -8.50 3.10 -9.94
N ALA A 164 -8.80 4.40 -10.07
CA ALA A 164 -10.17 4.86 -10.27
C ALA A 164 -10.83 4.22 -11.52
N ALA A 165 -10.10 4.16 -12.64
CA ALA A 165 -10.60 3.54 -13.87
C ALA A 165 -10.84 2.02 -13.73
N ILE A 166 -10.01 1.32 -12.95
CA ILE A 166 -10.21 -0.11 -12.64
C ILE A 166 -11.50 -0.29 -11.82
N TYR A 167 -11.67 0.49 -10.75
CA TYR A 167 -12.86 0.39 -9.90
C TYR A 167 -14.16 0.72 -10.63
N GLU A 168 -14.17 1.72 -11.52
CA GLU A 168 -15.35 2.04 -12.34
C GLU A 168 -15.73 0.86 -13.25
N ARG A 169 -14.73 0.19 -13.82
CA ARG A 169 -14.97 -0.96 -14.70
C ARG A 169 -15.54 -2.15 -13.94
N GLU A 170 -15.04 -2.42 -12.74
CA GLU A 170 -15.56 -3.48 -11.88
C GLU A 170 -17.00 -3.18 -11.44
N ALA A 171 -17.29 -1.95 -11.04
CA ALA A 171 -18.65 -1.53 -10.68
C ALA A 171 -19.63 -1.70 -11.86
N TYR A 172 -19.18 -1.37 -13.07
CA TYR A 172 -19.98 -1.57 -14.28
C TYR A 172 -20.27 -3.05 -14.57
N LEU A 173 -19.25 -3.91 -14.47
CA LEU A 173 -19.40 -5.36 -14.70
C LEU A 173 -20.30 -6.02 -13.64
N ALA A 174 -20.14 -5.64 -12.38
CA ALA A 174 -21.00 -6.11 -11.29
C ALA A 174 -22.47 -5.72 -11.55
N GLY A 175 -22.73 -4.47 -11.94
CA GLY A 175 -24.07 -4.00 -12.28
C GLY A 175 -24.71 -4.80 -13.42
N TRP A 176 -23.92 -5.23 -14.41
CA TRP A 176 -24.40 -6.05 -15.53
C TRP A 176 -24.73 -7.50 -15.10
N SER A 177 -23.90 -8.11 -14.25
CA SER A 177 -24.12 -9.50 -13.81
C SER A 177 -25.39 -9.69 -12.97
N TRP A 178 -25.86 -8.66 -12.26
CA TRP A 178 -27.08 -8.74 -11.44
C TRP A 178 -28.38 -8.60 -12.22
N GLN A 179 -28.32 -8.32 -13.53
CA GLN A 179 -29.51 -8.20 -14.38
C GLN A 179 -29.92 -9.51 -15.09
N GLN A 180 -29.15 -10.59 -14.93
CA GLN A 180 -29.44 -11.92 -15.47
C GLN A 180 -29.89 -12.89 -14.38
#